data_AF-A0A1X7VTP9-F1
#
_entry.id   AF-A0A1X7VTP9-F1
#
_cell.length_a   1.000
_cell.length_b   1.000
_cell.length_c   1.000
_cell.angle_alpha   90.00
_cell.angle_beta   90.00
_cell.angle_gamma   90.00
#
_symmetry.space_group_name_H-M   'P 1'
#
loop_
_entity.id
_entity.type
_entity.pdbx_description
1 polymer ?
#
loop_
_entity_poly.entity_id
_entity_poly.type
_entity_poly.pdbx_seq_one_letter_code
_entity_poly.pdbx_strand_id
1 'polypeptide(L)'
;MEAVAHVADMHINVPNLTLEQREAMLNVDQKRIFDKIKTHLLSQKERGDLLENECSRLLLRLDNIKPLRMFIIGVGGTGKSFLIVAIKCLVDDIWHPKSGEIMCAIVAPTGVAAFNVGRLTIHRLLQLPIEHEGKSLILGFK
;
A
#
# COMPACT_ATOMS: atom_id res chain seq x y z
N MET A 1 -18.29 -2.08 -5.36
CA MET A 1 -18.19 -2.42 -3.92
C MET A 1 -17.66 -3.84 -3.68
N GLU A 2 -17.67 -4.74 -4.67
CA GLU A 2 -17.21 -6.14 -4.54
C GLU A 2 -15.68 -6.28 -4.44
N ALA A 3 -14.89 -5.48 -5.18
CA ALA A 3 -13.43 -5.55 -5.13
C ALA A 3 -12.83 -5.25 -3.74
N VAL A 4 -13.51 -4.42 -2.94
CA VAL A 4 -13.09 -4.02 -1.58
C VAL A 4 -13.15 -5.22 -0.62
N ALA A 5 -14.20 -6.04 -0.72
CA ALA A 5 -14.35 -7.25 0.09
C ALA A 5 -13.25 -8.29 -0.19
N HIS A 6 -12.77 -8.38 -1.44
CA HIS A 6 -11.69 -9.30 -1.80
C HIS A 6 -10.29 -8.87 -1.33
N VAL A 7 -10.07 -7.58 -1.03
CA VAL A 7 -8.75 -7.12 -0.54
C VAL A 7 -8.47 -7.60 0.88
N ALA A 8 -9.51 -7.75 1.71
CA ALA A 8 -9.38 -8.14 3.11
C ALA A 8 -8.87 -9.59 3.28
N ASP A 9 -9.10 -10.46 2.29
CA ASP A 9 -8.98 -11.92 2.45
C ASP A 9 -7.76 -12.54 1.73
N MET A 10 -6.90 -11.73 1.11
CA MET A 10 -5.72 -12.24 0.41
C MET A 10 -4.49 -12.31 1.35
N HIS A 11 -4.35 -13.39 2.11
CA HIS A 11 -3.12 -13.70 2.85
C HIS A 11 -2.27 -14.70 2.08
N ILE A 12 -1.05 -14.31 1.70
CA ILE A 12 0.00 -15.29 1.38
C ILE A 12 0.58 -15.78 2.71
N ASN A 13 1.02 -17.05 2.75
CA ASN A 13 1.93 -17.64 3.74
C ASN A 13 3.28 -16.90 3.80
N VAL A 14 3.26 -15.64 4.23
CA VAL A 14 4.46 -14.96 4.73
C VAL A 14 4.62 -15.42 6.17
N PRO A 15 5.82 -15.81 6.65
CA PRO A 15 6.03 -16.07 8.07
C PRO A 15 5.44 -14.91 8.88
N ASN A 16 4.77 -15.25 9.98
CA ASN A 16 4.04 -14.32 10.83
C ASN A 16 5.06 -13.46 11.61
N LEU A 17 5.74 -12.58 10.87
CA LEU A 17 6.79 -11.70 11.35
C LEU A 17 6.17 -10.37 11.76
N THR A 18 6.55 -9.88 12.94
CA THR A 18 6.20 -8.55 13.42
C THR A 18 6.89 -7.46 12.59
N LEU A 19 6.46 -6.21 12.74
CA LEU A 19 7.08 -5.08 12.06
C LEU A 19 8.56 -4.95 12.44
N GLU A 20 8.88 -5.10 13.72
CA GLU A 20 10.25 -5.01 14.25
C GLU A 20 11.15 -6.09 13.66
N GLN A 21 10.64 -7.33 13.57
CA GLN A 21 11.37 -8.42 12.94
C GLN A 21 11.63 -8.15 11.47
N ARG A 22 10.64 -7.61 10.74
CA ARG A 22 10.82 -7.23 9.33
C ARG A 22 11.85 -6.11 9.17
N GLU A 23 11.78 -5.09 10.01
CA GLU A 23 12.74 -3.98 10.02
C GLU A 23 14.18 -4.47 10.25
N ALA A 24 14.38 -5.41 11.19
CA ALA A 24 15.68 -5.98 11.49
C ALA A 24 16.26 -6.82 10.33
N MET A 25 15.40 -7.33 9.44
CA MET A 25 15.81 -8.11 8.27
C MET A 25 16.09 -7.25 7.02
N LEU A 26 15.83 -5.95 7.06
CA LEU A 26 16.11 -5.06 5.93
C LEU A 26 17.61 -4.84 5.76
N ASN A 27 18.09 -4.90 4.51
CA ASN A 27 19.44 -4.43 4.21
C ASN A 27 19.53 -2.90 4.31
N VAL A 28 20.75 -2.36 4.29
CA VAL A 28 21.01 -0.91 4.48
C VAL A 28 20.22 -0.03 3.51
N ASP A 29 20.15 -0.40 2.22
CA ASP A 29 19.44 0.39 1.21
C ASP A 29 17.92 0.32 1.38
N GLN A 30 17.40 -0.87 1.65
CA GLN A 30 15.98 -1.07 1.95
C GLN A 30 15.56 -0.32 3.22
N LYS A 31 16.39 -0.34 4.27
CA LYS A 31 16.15 0.35 5.52
C LYS A 31 16.12 1.86 5.31
N ARG A 32 17.04 2.42 4.52
CA ARG A 32 17.02 3.84 4.14
C ARG A 32 15.71 4.25 3.44
N ILE A 33 15.22 3.41 2.53
CA ILE A 33 13.94 3.65 1.85
C ILE A 33 12.78 3.56 2.84
N PHE A 34 12.77 2.52 3.65
CA PHE A 34 11.75 2.26 4.66
C PHE A 34 11.66 3.41 5.67
N ASP A 35 12.78 3.89 6.20
CA ASP A 35 12.82 4.98 7.16
C ASP A 35 12.34 6.29 6.56
N LYS A 36 12.66 6.56 5.29
CA LYS A 36 12.14 7.73 4.57
C LYS A 36 10.61 7.68 4.46
N ILE A 37 10.05 6.51 4.18
CA ILE A 37 8.60 6.30 4.12
C ILE A 37 8.00 6.45 5.53
N LYS A 38 8.60 5.81 6.55
CA LYS A 38 8.18 5.88 7.96
C LYS A 38 8.09 7.31 8.48
N THR A 39 9.15 8.09 8.33
CA THR A 39 9.17 9.50 8.73
C THR A 39 8.09 10.31 8.00
N HIS A 40 7.87 10.04 6.71
CA HIS A 40 6.80 10.71 5.97
C HIS A 40 5.42 10.34 6.53
N LEU A 41 5.13 9.05 6.70
CA LEU A 41 3.84 8.56 7.19
C LEU A 41 3.51 9.08 8.59
N LEU A 42 4.48 9.05 9.52
CA LEU A 42 4.30 9.60 10.86
C LEU A 42 3.96 11.09 10.81
N SER A 43 4.67 11.88 9.99
CA SER A 43 4.36 13.31 9.83
C SER A 43 2.96 13.57 9.26
N GLN A 44 2.43 12.65 8.44
CA GLN A 44 1.06 12.74 7.93
C GLN A 44 0.04 12.39 9.01
N LYS A 45 0.32 11.34 9.80
CA LYS A 45 -0.55 10.90 10.89
C LYS A 45 -0.70 11.99 11.94
N GLU A 46 0.41 12.57 12.42
CA GLU A 46 0.41 13.67 13.39
C GLU A 46 -0.40 14.88 12.91
N ARG A 47 -0.28 15.24 11.63
CA ARG A 47 -1.05 16.33 11.03
C ARG A 47 -2.54 15.99 10.92
N GLY A 48 -2.87 14.75 10.59
CA GLY A 48 -4.26 14.27 10.56
C GLY A 48 -4.91 14.34 11.93
N ASP A 49 -4.23 13.83 12.96
CA ASP A 49 -4.75 13.82 14.34
C ASP A 49 -4.93 15.24 14.90
N LEU A 50 -4.06 16.19 14.54
CA LEU A 50 -4.22 17.60 14.90
C LEU A 50 -5.45 18.23 14.22
N LEU A 51 -5.74 17.85 12.97
CA LEU A 51 -6.86 18.40 12.19
C LEU A 51 -8.21 17.88 12.67
N GLU A 52 -8.31 16.62 13.12
CA GLU A 52 -9.54 16.08 13.73
C GLU A 52 -9.94 16.84 15.00
N ASN A 53 -8.97 17.45 15.70
CA ASN A 53 -9.19 18.17 16.95
C ASN A 53 -9.51 19.68 16.75
N GLU A 54 -9.28 20.27 15.56
CA GLU A 54 -9.55 21.70 15.28
C GLU A 54 -10.50 21.91 14.09
N CYS A 55 -11.81 21.71 14.31
CA CYS A 55 -12.87 21.78 13.30
C CYS A 55 -13.16 23.14 12.63
N SER A 56 -12.32 24.18 12.75
CA SER A 56 -12.68 25.54 12.27
C SER A 56 -11.78 26.14 11.17
N ARG A 57 -10.73 25.44 10.69
CA ARG A 57 -9.84 25.94 9.59
C ARG A 57 -9.82 25.04 8.35
N LEU A 58 -10.86 24.23 8.19
CA LEU A 58 -10.92 22.99 7.40
C LEU A 58 -10.69 23.08 5.88
N LEU A 59 -10.74 24.25 5.23
CA LEU A 59 -10.66 24.32 3.76
C LEU A 59 -9.30 24.77 3.20
N LEU A 60 -8.40 25.36 3.99
CA LEU A 60 -7.12 25.92 3.49
C LEU A 60 -5.89 25.04 3.77
N ARG A 61 -6.01 23.95 4.54
CA ARG A 61 -4.86 23.14 5.00
C ARG A 61 -4.69 21.80 4.28
N LEU A 62 -5.72 21.28 3.61
CA LEU A 62 -5.62 20.05 2.82
C LEU A 62 -4.63 20.20 1.64
N ASP A 63 -4.48 21.42 1.11
CA ASP A 63 -3.56 21.71 -0.01
C ASP A 63 -2.07 21.61 0.35
N ASN A 64 -1.72 21.49 1.64
CA ASN A 64 -0.32 21.47 2.09
C ASN A 64 0.23 20.05 2.34
N ILE A 65 -0.59 19.01 2.23
CA ILE A 65 -0.10 17.63 2.36
C ILE A 65 0.47 17.17 1.02
N LYS A 66 1.78 17.39 0.84
CA LYS A 66 2.49 16.91 -0.35
C LYS A 66 2.59 15.37 -0.34
N PRO A 67 2.05 14.65 -1.34
CA PRO A 67 2.17 13.20 -1.41
C PRO A 67 3.63 12.75 -1.59
N LEU A 68 4.04 11.69 -0.91
CA LEU A 68 5.30 11.01 -1.19
C LEU A 68 5.16 10.14 -2.44
N ARG A 69 5.77 10.57 -3.55
CA ARG A 69 5.89 9.78 -4.78
C ARG A 69 7.33 9.30 -4.91
N MET A 70 7.53 7.98 -4.91
CA MET A 70 8.85 7.36 -5.02
C MET A 70 8.83 6.28 -6.10
N PHE A 71 9.92 6.19 -6.86
CA PHE A 71 10.19 5.10 -7.76
C PHE A 71 11.41 4.34 -7.26
N ILE A 72 11.23 3.06 -6.90
CA ILE A 72 12.27 2.22 -6.32
C ILE A 72 12.63 1.15 -7.35
N ILE A 73 13.87 1.20 -7.83
CA ILE A 73 14.42 0.22 -8.76
C ILE A 73 15.33 -0.75 -8.04
N GLY A 74 15.48 -1.95 -8.62
CA GLY A 74 16.43 -2.94 -8.17
C GLY A 74 16.37 -4.17 -9.05
N VAL A 75 17.47 -4.91 -9.14
CA VAL A 75 17.56 -6.13 -9.96
C VAL A 75 16.67 -7.27 -9.41
N GLY A 76 16.48 -8.33 -10.17
CA GLY A 76 15.78 -9.53 -9.70
C GLY A 76 16.40 -10.08 -8.41
N GLY A 77 15.58 -10.54 -7.46
CA GLY A 77 16.08 -11.12 -6.21
C GLY A 77 16.45 -10.13 -5.10
N THR A 78 16.39 -8.81 -5.30
CA THR A 78 16.74 -7.82 -4.25
C THR A 78 15.71 -7.65 -3.12
N GLY A 79 14.74 -8.55 -2.99
CA GLY A 79 13.75 -8.50 -1.90
C GLY A 79 12.76 -7.33 -1.98
N LYS A 80 12.49 -6.74 -3.15
CA LYS A 80 11.50 -5.64 -3.30
C LYS A 80 10.11 -6.00 -2.78
N SER A 81 9.65 -7.22 -3.03
CA SER A 81 8.36 -7.70 -2.50
C SER A 81 8.35 -7.77 -0.97
N PHE A 82 9.47 -8.14 -0.35
CA PHE A 82 9.60 -8.12 1.11
C PHE A 82 9.50 -6.69 1.65
N LEU A 83 10.17 -5.72 1.01
CA LEU A 83 10.06 -4.31 1.37
C LEU A 83 8.64 -3.78 1.23
N ILE A 84 7.91 -4.16 0.17
CA ILE A 84 6.48 -3.79 -0.01
C ILE A 84 5.63 -4.31 1.15
N VAL A 85 5.83 -5.57 1.57
CA VAL A 85 5.11 -6.15 2.71
C VAL A 85 5.47 -5.45 4.02
N ALA A 86 6.75 -5.13 4.25
CA ALA A 86 7.17 -4.39 5.44
C ALA A 86 6.52 -2.99 5.50
N ILE A 87 6.46 -2.28 4.37
CA ILE A 87 5.78 -0.98 4.30
C ILE A 87 4.28 -1.12 4.61
N LYS A 88 3.62 -2.19 4.14
CA LYS A 88 2.22 -2.45 4.52
C LYS A 88 2.06 -2.61 6.02
N CYS A 89 2.89 -3.45 6.65
CA CYS A 89 2.85 -3.66 8.10
C CYS A 89 3.05 -2.34 8.85
N LEU A 90 3.91 -1.45 8.35
CA LEU A 90 4.09 -0.11 8.90
C LEU A 90 2.83 0.76 8.79
N VAL A 91 2.10 0.72 7.67
CA VAL A 91 0.82 1.45 7.55
C VAL A 91 -0.21 0.90 8.52
N ASP A 92 -0.32 -0.43 8.62
CA ASP A 92 -1.27 -1.07 9.54
C ASP A 92 -0.95 -0.74 11.01
N ASP A 93 0.35 -0.65 11.36
CA ASP A 93 0.83 -0.27 12.68
C ASP A 93 0.56 1.20 13.02
N ILE A 94 0.70 2.12 12.07
CA ILE A 94 0.48 3.56 12.33
C ILE A 94 -1.02 3.90 12.44
N TRP A 95 -1.88 3.27 11.63
CA TRP A 95 -3.29 3.64 11.55
C TRP A 95 -4.27 2.69 12.23
N HIS A 96 -3.83 1.48 12.59
CA HIS A 96 -4.67 0.46 13.24
C HIS A 96 -6.08 0.31 12.61
N PRO A 97 -6.17 -0.03 11.31
CA PRO A 97 -7.45 -0.16 10.62
C PRO A 97 -8.41 -1.10 11.34
N LYS A 98 -9.69 -0.75 11.35
CA LYS A 98 -10.73 -1.69 11.78
C LYS A 98 -10.83 -2.85 10.79
N SER A 99 -11.38 -3.97 11.25
CA SER A 99 -11.62 -5.13 10.37
C SER A 99 -12.43 -4.72 9.14
N GLY A 100 -11.91 -5.01 7.95
CA GLY A 100 -12.51 -4.64 6.66
C GLY A 100 -12.16 -3.24 6.13
N GLU A 101 -11.45 -2.42 6.89
CA GLU A 101 -10.99 -1.10 6.44
C GLU A 101 -9.67 -1.21 5.66
N ILE A 102 -9.59 -0.53 4.51
CA ILE A 102 -8.41 -0.55 3.65
C ILE A 102 -7.64 0.76 3.83
N MET A 103 -6.55 0.72 4.60
CA MET A 103 -5.63 1.86 4.74
C MET A 103 -4.53 1.87 3.68
N CYS A 104 -4.13 0.69 3.20
CA CYS A 104 -3.08 0.54 2.21
C CYS A 104 -3.55 -0.35 1.06
N ALA A 105 -3.62 0.22 -0.14
CA ALA A 105 -3.83 -0.54 -1.36
C ALA A 105 -2.48 -0.90 -2.00
N ILE A 106 -2.22 -2.19 -2.17
CA ILE A 106 -1.06 -2.69 -2.89
C ILE A 106 -1.56 -3.28 -4.20
N VAL A 107 -0.96 -2.86 -5.31
CA VAL A 107 -1.33 -3.32 -6.64
C VAL A 107 -0.12 -3.67 -7.47
N ALA A 108 -0.32 -4.57 -8.43
CA ALA A 108 0.69 -4.91 -9.42
C ALA A 108 0.10 -4.84 -10.84
N PRO A 109 0.95 -4.72 -11.88
CA PRO A 109 0.47 -4.63 -13.26
C PRO A 109 -0.06 -5.96 -13.81
N THR A 110 0.47 -7.10 -13.35
CA THR A 110 0.12 -8.44 -13.85
C THR A 110 -0.42 -9.33 -12.74
N GLY A 111 -1.24 -10.33 -13.11
CA GLY A 111 -1.84 -11.28 -12.16
C GLY A 111 -0.79 -12.03 -11.33
N VAL A 112 0.30 -12.50 -11.97
CA VAL A 112 1.40 -13.21 -11.27
C VAL A 112 2.11 -12.30 -10.27
N ALA A 113 2.39 -11.05 -10.63
CA ALA A 113 3.02 -10.11 -9.71
C ALA A 113 2.09 -9.74 -8.54
N ALA A 114 0.80 -9.58 -8.82
CA ALA A 114 -0.20 -9.30 -7.79
C ALA A 114 -0.33 -10.48 -6.83
N PHE A 115 -0.35 -11.70 -7.35
CA PHE A 115 -0.33 -12.94 -6.57
C PHE A 115 0.88 -13.02 -5.65
N ASN A 116 2.08 -12.65 -6.11
CA ASN A 116 3.32 -12.70 -5.31
C ASN A 116 3.36 -11.74 -4.12
N VAL A 117 2.55 -10.68 -4.13
CA VAL A 117 2.39 -9.77 -2.98
C VAL A 117 1.06 -9.97 -2.25
N GLY A 118 0.22 -10.88 -2.74
CA GLY A 118 -1.03 -11.31 -2.12
C GLY A 118 -2.15 -10.32 -2.36
N ARG A 119 -2.18 -9.66 -3.52
CA ARG A 119 -2.99 -8.46 -3.73
C ARG A 119 -3.60 -8.46 -5.12
N LEU A 120 -4.20 -7.34 -5.50
CA LEU A 120 -4.94 -7.17 -6.74
C LEU A 120 -4.08 -6.58 -7.85
N THR A 121 -4.53 -6.78 -9.08
CA THR A 121 -4.01 -5.99 -10.20
C THR A 121 -4.56 -4.56 -10.13
N ILE A 122 -3.83 -3.59 -10.69
CA ILE A 122 -4.31 -2.21 -10.76
C ILE A 122 -5.63 -2.09 -11.54
N HIS A 123 -5.80 -2.90 -12.59
CA HIS A 123 -7.04 -2.98 -13.36
C HIS A 123 -8.23 -3.40 -12.50
N ARG A 124 -8.05 -4.41 -11.65
CA ARG A 124 -9.12 -4.91 -10.77
C ARG A 124 -9.47 -3.92 -9.67
N LEU A 125 -8.47 -3.25 -9.07
CA LEU A 125 -8.72 -2.26 -8.02
C LEU A 125 -9.46 -1.03 -8.57
N LEU A 126 -8.98 -0.50 -9.70
CA LEU A 126 -9.52 0.73 -10.29
C LEU A 126 -10.68 0.48 -11.26
N GLN A 127 -11.10 -0.78 -11.42
CA GLN A 127 -12.13 -1.20 -12.39
C GLN A 127 -11.85 -0.70 -13.82
N LEU A 128 -10.57 -0.74 -14.21
CA LEU A 128 -10.15 -0.30 -15.54
C LEU A 128 -10.56 -1.35 -16.58
N PRO A 129 -11.19 -0.94 -17.69
CA PRO A 129 -11.46 -1.84 -18.79
C PRO A 129 -10.15 -2.32 -19.41
N ILE A 130 -10.14 -3.56 -19.90
CA ILE A 130 -9.01 -4.08 -20.65
C ILE A 130 -9.37 -3.97 -22.13
N GLU A 131 -8.84 -2.94 -22.76
CA GLU A 131 -9.07 -2.72 -24.19
C GLU A 131 -8.06 -3.50 -25.01
N HIS A 132 -8.56 -4.34 -25.91
CA HIS A 132 -7.76 -4.94 -26.97
C HIS A 132 -8.44 -4.64 -28.30
N GLU A 133 -7.74 -3.91 -29.18
CA GLU A 133 -8.24 -3.54 -30.51
C GLU A 133 -9.62 -2.86 -30.51
N GLY A 134 -9.85 -1.95 -29.55
CA GLY A 134 -11.12 -1.22 -29.44
C GLY A 134 -12.27 -2.02 -28.82
N LYS A 135 -12.02 -3.24 -28.33
CA LYS A 135 -12.99 -4.04 -27.56
C LYS A 135 -12.61 -4.04 -26.09
N SER A 136 -13.51 -3.53 -25.25
CA SER A 136 -13.38 -3.62 -23.79
C SER A 136 -13.72 -5.04 -23.32
N LEU A 137 -12.72 -5.75 -22.82
CA LEU A 137 -12.87 -6.97 -22.03
C LEU A 137 -13.01 -6.57 -20.56
N ILE A 138 -14.19 -6.78 -20.00
CA ILE A 138 -14.38 -6.74 -18.55
C ILE A 138 -13.90 -8.09 -18.02
N LEU A 139 -12.70 -8.12 -17.45
CA LEU A 139 -12.14 -9.33 -16.85
C LEU A 139 -12.86 -9.62 -15.52
N GLY A 140 -14.03 -10.23 -15.62
CA GLY A 140 -14.72 -10.89 -14.53
C GLY A 140 -14.17 -12.31 -14.35
N PHE A 141 -13.12 -12.47 -13.55
CA PHE A 141 -12.83 -13.78 -12.97
C PHE A 141 -13.83 -14.00 -11.83
N LYS A 142 -14.87 -14.79 -12.11
CA LYS A 142 -15.77 -15.37 -11.10
C LYS A 142 -15.00 -16.30 -10.17
#